data_AF-A0A2D8ZVC4-F1
#
_entry.id   AF-A0A2D8ZVC4-F1
#
_cell.length_a   1.000
_cell.length_b   1.000
_cell.length_c   1.000
_cell.angle_alpha   90.00
_cell.angle_beta   90.00
_cell.angle_gamma   90.00
#
_symmetry.space_group_name_H-M   'P 1'
#
loop_
_entity.id
_entity.type
_entity.pdbx_description
1 polymer ?
#
loop_
_entity_poly.entity_id
_entity_poly.type
_entity_poly.pdbx_seq_one_letter_code
_entity_poly.pdbx_strand_id
1 'polypeptide(L)'
;MIVWTNRFPEKEKAAGYLRLVRARMNFFDQIKPGRNGAGKFGFYRRPGFQTTLRHMRNKHQGKPGFIIGNGPSLKEMDLTPLRDQITFGANGIYQMFDEWGFHTKYLLFEDTEQTELRRKEIHNVVGPTKMAAIYNAYCFKNFGDTLFFNARRGDPYYFDEMGIQFSRDFSNIVYLGSTITYIALQLAYYLGCNPVYLIGVDHSYGALAKNFPPGKIEVTKENYELVRQCHMNPDYYQIGDVIGVPNTSLQDKAYEVAADAYKQAGREIYNAGVNSFLDAFPRTDFDSIFKK
;
A
#
# COMPACT_ATOMS: atom_id res chain seq x y z
N MET A 1 -16.96 1.81 -9.15
CA MET A 1 -17.75 0.56 -9.01
C MET A 1 -16.73 -0.54 -8.82
N ILE A 2 -16.84 -1.51 -7.91
CA ILE A 2 -15.79 -2.57 -7.90
C ILE A 2 -15.85 -3.26 -9.26
N VAL A 3 -14.82 -3.07 -10.11
CA VAL A 3 -14.72 -3.70 -11.42
C VAL A 3 -14.17 -5.07 -11.16
N TRP A 4 -15.11 -5.99 -11.00
CA TRP A 4 -14.85 -7.39 -11.03
C TRP A 4 -14.60 -7.77 -12.49
N THR A 5 -13.56 -8.54 -12.77
CA THR A 5 -13.35 -9.07 -14.12
C THR A 5 -14.60 -9.83 -14.56
N ASN A 6 -14.87 -9.94 -15.87
CA ASN A 6 -16.02 -10.69 -16.39
C ASN A 6 -16.01 -12.18 -15.98
N ARG A 7 -14.89 -12.66 -15.42
CA ARG A 7 -14.71 -14.03 -14.90
C ARG A 7 -14.98 -14.16 -13.40
N PHE A 8 -15.23 -13.06 -12.69
CA PHE A 8 -15.51 -13.09 -11.25
C PHE A 8 -16.98 -13.51 -11.01
N PRO A 9 -17.25 -14.48 -10.12
CA PRO A 9 -18.60 -14.99 -9.90
C PRO A 9 -19.58 -13.87 -9.48
N GLU A 10 -20.73 -13.76 -10.14
CA GLU A 10 -21.76 -12.72 -9.85
C GLU A 10 -22.18 -12.69 -8.36
N LYS A 11 -22.26 -13.86 -7.72
CA LYS A 11 -22.57 -13.98 -6.28
C LYS A 11 -21.49 -13.34 -5.40
N GLU A 12 -20.23 -13.46 -5.80
CA GLU A 12 -19.11 -12.84 -5.09
C GLU A 12 -19.08 -11.32 -5.33
N LYS A 13 -19.57 -10.83 -6.49
CA LYS A 13 -19.74 -9.39 -6.73
C LYS A 13 -20.75 -8.76 -5.78
N ALA A 14 -21.91 -9.40 -5.61
CA ALA A 14 -22.96 -8.94 -4.69
C ALA A 14 -22.47 -8.97 -3.23
N ALA A 15 -21.84 -10.07 -2.81
CA ALA A 15 -21.26 -10.19 -1.48
C ALA A 15 -20.17 -9.13 -1.25
N GLY A 16 -19.29 -8.90 -2.22
CA GLY A 16 -18.24 -7.89 -2.15
C GLY A 16 -18.78 -6.46 -2.09
N TYR A 17 -19.85 -6.15 -2.83
CA TYR A 17 -20.54 -4.87 -2.74
C TYR A 17 -21.16 -4.65 -1.36
N LEU A 18 -21.86 -5.65 -0.81
CA LEU A 18 -22.44 -5.57 0.53
C LEU A 18 -21.35 -5.42 1.60
N ARG A 19 -20.22 -6.12 1.48
CA ARG A 19 -19.04 -5.94 2.35
C ARG A 19 -18.54 -4.50 2.32
N LEU A 20 -18.41 -3.89 1.14
CA LEU A 20 -17.96 -2.50 0.99
C LEU A 20 -18.96 -1.51 1.60
N VAL A 21 -20.26 -1.67 1.34
CA VAL A 21 -21.30 -0.80 1.92
C VAL A 21 -21.24 -0.87 3.45
N ARG A 22 -21.20 -2.08 4.01
CA ARG A 22 -21.07 -2.30 5.46
C ARG A 22 -19.79 -1.65 6.02
N ALA A 23 -18.66 -1.81 5.34
CA ALA A 23 -17.40 -1.21 5.75
C ALA A 23 -17.49 0.32 5.77
N ARG A 24 -18.04 0.95 4.73
CA ARG A 24 -18.25 2.42 4.69
C ARG A 24 -19.14 2.90 5.81
N MET A 25 -20.27 2.22 6.07
CA MET A 25 -21.19 2.58 7.16
C MET A 25 -20.57 2.50 8.55
N ASN A 26 -19.61 1.58 8.73
CA ASN A 26 -18.95 1.33 10.01
C ASN A 26 -17.73 2.23 10.24
N PHE A 27 -16.94 2.47 9.19
CA PHE A 27 -15.61 3.07 9.34
C PHE A 27 -15.47 4.46 8.73
N PHE A 28 -16.31 4.87 7.78
CA PHE A 28 -16.20 6.19 7.15
C PHE A 28 -17.12 7.20 7.82
N ASP A 29 -16.91 8.48 7.52
CA ASP A 29 -17.75 9.55 8.03
C ASP A 29 -19.21 9.30 7.61
N GLN A 30 -20.14 9.47 8.55
CA GLN A 30 -21.57 9.29 8.31
C GLN A 30 -22.33 10.54 8.72
N ILE A 31 -23.45 10.81 8.06
CA ILE A 31 -24.47 11.73 8.56
C ILE A 31 -25.57 10.86 9.15
N LYS A 32 -25.76 10.94 10.47
CA LYS A 32 -26.77 10.14 11.19
C LYS A 32 -27.73 11.03 11.96
N PRO A 33 -29.03 10.66 12.06
CA PRO A 33 -29.94 11.33 12.96
C PRO A 33 -29.48 11.17 14.42
N GLY A 34 -29.70 12.20 15.23
CA GLY A 34 -29.32 12.21 16.65
C GLY A 34 -29.79 13.48 17.35
N ARG A 35 -29.33 13.69 18.58
CA ARG A 35 -29.52 14.94 19.33
C ARG A 35 -28.17 15.54 19.68
N ASN A 36 -28.05 16.88 19.66
CA ASN A 36 -26.85 17.56 20.14
C ASN A 36 -26.84 17.70 21.68
N GLY A 37 -25.77 18.30 22.24
CA GLY A 37 -25.65 18.53 23.69
C GLY A 37 -26.74 19.40 24.31
N ALA A 38 -27.50 20.15 23.49
CA ALA A 38 -28.67 20.92 23.91
C ALA A 38 -30.00 20.16 23.70
N GLY A 39 -29.95 18.87 23.33
CA GLY A 39 -31.13 18.03 23.12
C GLY A 39 -31.88 18.26 21.80
N LYS A 40 -31.42 19.16 20.91
CA LYS A 40 -32.07 19.42 19.61
C LYS A 40 -31.86 18.24 18.67
N PHE A 41 -32.94 17.75 18.06
CA PHE A 41 -32.86 16.69 17.04
C PHE A 41 -32.36 17.25 15.70
N GLY A 42 -31.53 16.46 15.02
CA GLY A 42 -31.00 16.82 13.70
C GLY A 42 -30.14 15.71 13.11
N PHE A 43 -29.54 16.00 11.96
CA PHE A 43 -28.57 15.13 11.31
C PHE A 43 -27.16 15.63 11.62
N TYR A 44 -26.36 14.80 12.27
CA TYR A 44 -25.03 15.16 12.72
C TYR A 44 -23.98 14.30 12.05
N ARG A 45 -22.86 14.93 11.69
CA ARG A 45 -21.67 14.21 11.21
C ARG A 45 -21.15 13.36 12.36
N ARG A 46 -21.00 12.06 12.10
CA ARG A 46 -20.26 11.13 12.93
C ARG A 46 -18.91 10.89 12.25
N PRO A 47 -17.81 11.42 12.83
CA PRO A 47 -16.47 11.19 12.33
C PRO A 47 -16.16 9.70 12.24
N GLY A 48 -15.61 9.28 11.11
CA GLY A 48 -14.97 7.99 10.92
C GLY A 48 -13.49 8.19 10.56
N PHE A 49 -12.92 7.17 9.94
CA PHE A 49 -11.52 7.13 9.55
C PHE A 49 -11.14 8.18 8.51
N GLN A 50 -12.06 8.69 7.70
CA GLN A 50 -11.76 9.85 6.84
C GLN A 50 -11.42 11.09 7.68
N THR A 51 -12.16 11.34 8.76
CA THR A 51 -11.81 12.41 9.71
C THR A 51 -10.48 12.12 10.42
N THR A 52 -10.26 10.89 10.88
CA THR A 52 -8.99 10.50 11.52
C THR A 52 -7.80 10.70 10.58
N LEU A 53 -7.89 10.25 9.33
CA LEU A 53 -6.88 10.46 8.29
C LEU A 53 -6.68 11.95 8.03
N ARG A 54 -7.75 12.75 8.02
CA ARG A 54 -7.65 14.21 7.83
C ARG A 54 -6.76 14.89 8.87
N HIS A 55 -6.79 14.41 10.12
CA HIS A 55 -5.91 14.89 11.19
C HIS A 55 -4.46 14.42 11.08
N MET A 56 -4.15 13.48 10.18
CA MET A 56 -2.78 13.02 9.92
C MET A 56 -2.06 13.85 8.84
N ARG A 57 -2.77 14.75 8.15
CA ARG A 57 -2.16 15.61 7.12
C ARG A 57 -0.95 16.34 7.70
N ASN A 58 0.19 16.28 7.00
CA ASN A 58 1.44 16.92 7.41
C ASN A 58 1.99 16.49 8.79
N LYS A 59 1.57 15.33 9.32
CA LYS A 59 2.05 14.80 10.61
C LYS A 59 3.59 14.64 10.68
N HIS A 60 4.23 14.45 9.53
CA HIS A 60 5.68 14.31 9.37
C HIS A 60 6.26 15.40 8.45
N GLN A 61 5.71 16.61 8.51
CA GLN A 61 6.10 17.72 7.63
C GLN A 61 7.63 17.93 7.59
N GLY A 62 8.20 17.86 6.38
CA GLY A 62 9.61 18.13 6.12
C GLY A 62 10.58 17.07 6.65
N LYS A 63 10.09 15.94 7.18
CA LYS A 63 10.94 14.84 7.63
C LYS A 63 11.15 13.82 6.51
N PRO A 64 12.32 13.16 6.44
CA PRO A 64 12.54 12.04 5.53
C PRO A 64 11.52 10.92 5.74
N GLY A 65 11.01 10.37 4.64
CA GLY A 65 10.18 9.16 4.64
C GLY A 65 10.85 8.03 3.85
N PHE A 66 10.72 6.79 4.31
CA PHE A 66 11.35 5.61 3.71
C PHE A 66 10.28 4.59 3.34
N ILE A 67 10.06 4.40 2.05
CA ILE A 67 9.18 3.36 1.53
C ILE A 67 10.03 2.11 1.32
N ILE A 68 9.69 1.05 2.03
CA ILE A 68 10.38 -0.23 2.01
C ILE A 68 9.50 -1.21 1.22
N GLY A 69 9.97 -1.62 0.05
CA GLY A 69 9.35 -2.68 -0.72
C GLY A 69 9.58 -4.05 -0.08
N ASN A 70 9.39 -5.12 -0.86
CA ASN A 70 9.64 -6.49 -0.40
C ASN A 70 10.69 -7.21 -1.27
N GLY A 71 11.43 -6.48 -2.10
CA GLY A 71 12.37 -7.04 -3.07
C GLY A 71 13.58 -7.72 -2.40
N PRO A 72 14.19 -8.72 -3.08
CA PRO A 72 15.35 -9.44 -2.57
C PRO A 72 16.57 -8.55 -2.29
N SER A 73 16.72 -7.40 -2.94
CA SER A 73 17.83 -6.47 -2.71
C SER A 73 18.00 -6.01 -1.26
N LEU A 74 16.93 -6.07 -0.45
CA LEU A 74 16.99 -5.74 0.98
C LEU A 74 17.98 -6.61 1.76
N LYS A 75 18.31 -7.82 1.27
CA LYS A 75 19.33 -8.71 1.88
C LYS A 75 20.75 -8.15 1.80
N GLU A 76 20.97 -7.20 0.90
CA GLU A 76 22.28 -6.59 0.64
C GLU A 76 22.41 -5.22 1.34
N MET A 77 21.44 -4.85 2.19
CA MET A 77 21.39 -3.53 2.83
C MET A 77 21.37 -3.66 4.36
N ASP A 78 22.09 -2.78 5.06
CA ASP A 78 21.93 -2.62 6.52
C ASP A 78 20.72 -1.74 6.83
N LEU A 79 19.63 -2.36 7.27
CA LEU A 79 18.37 -1.65 7.55
C LEU A 79 18.32 -1.04 8.96
N THR A 80 19.34 -1.27 9.80
CA THR A 80 19.38 -0.80 11.20
C THR A 80 19.10 0.70 11.35
N PRO A 81 19.61 1.61 10.47
CA PRO A 81 19.34 3.04 10.58
C PRO A 81 17.86 3.44 10.45
N LEU A 82 16.99 2.55 9.95
CA LEU A 82 15.57 2.80 9.72
C LEU A 82 14.71 2.67 10.98
N ARG A 83 15.23 2.11 12.08
CA ARG A 83 14.50 1.85 13.33
C ARG A 83 13.72 3.06 13.86
N ASP A 84 14.33 4.25 13.78
CA ASP A 84 13.75 5.48 14.30
C ASP A 84 13.19 6.41 13.18
N GLN A 85 13.09 5.89 11.96
CA GLN A 85 12.66 6.66 10.80
C GLN A 85 11.16 6.54 10.52
N ILE A 86 10.65 7.41 9.65
CA ILE A 86 9.27 7.29 9.15
C ILE A 86 9.27 6.28 8.02
N THR A 87 8.89 5.04 8.34
CA THR A 87 8.91 3.91 7.41
C THR A 87 7.52 3.51 6.97
N PHE A 88 7.40 3.18 5.68
CA PHE A 88 6.20 2.67 5.04
C PHE A 88 6.51 1.29 4.49
N GLY A 89 5.96 0.27 5.13
CA GLY A 89 5.99 -1.11 4.67
C GLY A 89 4.66 -1.50 4.06
N ALA A 90 4.62 -2.63 3.36
CA ALA A 90 3.38 -3.14 2.78
C ALA A 90 3.32 -4.67 2.79
N ASN A 91 2.09 -5.18 2.76
CA ASN A 91 1.80 -6.60 2.62
C ASN A 91 2.52 -7.45 3.68
N GLY A 92 3.35 -8.42 3.26
CA GLY A 92 4.00 -9.39 4.14
C GLY A 92 5.31 -8.92 4.76
N ILE A 93 5.71 -7.66 4.58
CA ILE A 93 7.00 -7.15 5.10
C ILE A 93 7.16 -7.35 6.62
N TYR A 94 6.04 -7.45 7.35
CA TYR A 94 6.02 -7.70 8.78
C TYR A 94 6.69 -9.03 9.18
N GLN A 95 6.80 -9.98 8.26
CA GLN A 95 7.51 -11.25 8.49
C GLN A 95 9.00 -11.04 8.75
N MET A 96 9.55 -9.87 8.39
CA MET A 96 10.95 -9.53 8.63
C MET A 96 11.17 -8.74 9.93
N PHE A 97 10.12 -8.31 10.64
CA PHE A 97 10.28 -7.39 11.78
C PHE A 97 11.07 -8.00 12.94
N ASP A 98 10.90 -9.29 13.20
CA ASP A 98 11.66 -10.00 14.24
C ASP A 98 13.16 -10.06 13.88
N GLU A 99 13.48 -10.32 12.60
CA GLU A 99 14.85 -10.33 12.09
C GLU A 99 15.49 -8.92 12.14
N TRP A 100 14.75 -7.89 11.74
CA TRP A 100 15.22 -6.50 11.75
C TRP A 100 15.33 -5.92 13.16
N GLY A 101 14.62 -6.48 14.13
CA GLY A 101 14.49 -5.92 15.47
C GLY A 101 13.75 -4.58 15.51
N PHE A 102 13.01 -4.24 14.46
CA PHE A 102 12.12 -3.07 14.40
C PHE A 102 10.96 -3.32 13.43
N HIS A 103 9.88 -2.57 13.61
CA HIS A 103 8.70 -2.61 12.74
C HIS A 103 8.59 -1.34 11.90
N THR A 104 7.92 -1.41 10.75
CA THR A 104 7.60 -0.19 10.02
C THR A 104 6.63 0.69 10.81
N LYS A 105 6.64 2.01 10.58
CA LYS A 105 5.71 2.94 11.23
C LYS A 105 4.30 2.84 10.65
N TYR A 106 4.22 2.64 9.34
CA TYR A 106 2.99 2.39 8.60
C TYR A 106 3.09 1.07 7.86
N LEU A 107 2.01 0.30 7.85
CA LEU A 107 1.93 -0.98 7.14
C LEU A 107 0.68 -1.01 6.24
N LEU A 108 0.88 -1.01 4.93
CA LEU A 108 -0.18 -0.83 3.94
C LEU A 108 -0.68 -2.14 3.32
N PHE A 109 -1.99 -2.19 3.07
CA PHE A 109 -2.67 -3.30 2.41
C PHE A 109 -3.69 -2.78 1.40
N GLU A 110 -3.68 -3.28 0.17
CA GLU A 110 -4.65 -2.88 -0.84
C GLU A 110 -5.14 -4.06 -1.67
N ASP A 111 -4.23 -4.87 -2.20
CA ASP A 111 -4.62 -6.03 -3.00
C ASP A 111 -5.44 -7.02 -2.15
N THR A 112 -6.60 -7.42 -2.67
CA THR A 112 -7.56 -8.23 -1.92
C THR A 112 -7.01 -9.60 -1.60
N GLU A 113 -6.49 -10.30 -2.61
CA GLU A 113 -5.94 -11.64 -2.45
C GLU A 113 -4.75 -11.61 -1.49
N GLN A 114 -3.85 -10.63 -1.65
CA GLN A 114 -2.72 -10.46 -0.70
C GLN A 114 -3.15 -10.21 0.74
N THR A 115 -4.24 -9.45 0.94
CA THR A 115 -4.79 -9.17 2.27
C THR A 115 -5.51 -10.38 2.85
N GLU A 116 -6.26 -11.13 2.03
CA GLU A 116 -6.95 -12.35 2.45
C GLU A 116 -5.95 -13.45 2.86
N LEU A 117 -4.85 -13.63 2.11
CA LEU A 117 -3.78 -14.55 2.46
C LEU A 117 -3.24 -14.27 3.87
N ARG A 118 -3.07 -12.98 4.20
CA ARG A 118 -2.45 -12.52 5.46
C ARG A 118 -3.42 -12.34 6.61
N ARG A 119 -4.73 -12.48 6.39
CA ARG A 119 -5.76 -12.21 7.42
C ARG A 119 -5.60 -13.05 8.70
N LYS A 120 -4.96 -14.22 8.57
CA LYS A 120 -4.68 -15.13 9.69
C LYS A 120 -3.60 -14.61 10.64
N GLU A 121 -2.72 -13.72 10.17
CA GLU A 121 -1.56 -13.25 10.92
C GLU A 121 -1.61 -11.76 11.19
N ILE A 122 -2.21 -10.98 10.28
CA ILE A 122 -2.20 -9.51 10.30
C ILE A 122 -2.69 -8.91 11.62
N HIS A 123 -3.59 -9.60 12.33
CA HIS A 123 -4.13 -9.13 13.61
C HIS A 123 -3.16 -9.30 14.79
N ASN A 124 -2.12 -10.12 14.63
CA ASN A 124 -1.06 -10.34 15.62
C ASN A 124 0.13 -9.40 15.41
N VAL A 125 0.20 -8.70 14.28
CA VAL A 125 1.29 -7.75 14.00
C VAL A 125 1.14 -6.55 14.91
N VAL A 126 2.12 -6.27 15.77
CA VAL A 126 2.13 -5.12 16.69
C VAL A 126 3.19 -4.11 16.25
N GLY A 127 2.93 -2.83 16.50
CA GLY A 127 3.90 -1.74 16.25
C GLY A 127 3.43 -0.74 15.17
N PRO A 128 3.21 -1.17 13.92
CA PRO A 128 2.77 -0.27 12.86
C PRO A 128 1.33 0.24 13.05
N THR A 129 1.07 1.45 12.57
CA THR A 129 -0.29 1.82 12.17
C THR A 129 -0.63 1.08 10.88
N LYS A 130 -1.55 0.13 10.94
CA LYS A 130 -2.02 -0.62 9.77
C LYS A 130 -2.96 0.26 8.96
N MET A 131 -2.78 0.28 7.65
CA MET A 131 -3.59 1.09 6.74
C MET A 131 -4.06 0.21 5.60
N ALA A 132 -5.37 0.01 5.46
CA ALA A 132 -5.92 -0.88 4.46
C ALA A 132 -6.96 -0.20 3.57
N ALA A 133 -7.06 -0.61 2.32
CA ALA A 133 -8.18 -0.22 1.47
C ALA A 133 -9.51 -0.67 2.11
N ILE A 134 -10.51 0.21 2.12
CA ILE A 134 -11.77 -0.02 2.84
C ILE A 134 -12.52 -1.29 2.43
N TYR A 135 -12.38 -1.74 1.17
CA TYR A 135 -12.98 -3.01 0.75
C TYR A 135 -12.32 -4.23 1.39
N ASN A 136 -11.12 -4.13 1.95
CA ASN A 136 -10.45 -5.21 2.68
C ASN A 136 -10.79 -5.22 4.17
N ALA A 137 -11.69 -4.36 4.66
CA ALA A 137 -11.98 -4.24 6.09
C ALA A 137 -12.46 -5.56 6.73
N TYR A 138 -13.05 -6.47 5.95
CA TYR A 138 -13.50 -7.79 6.43
C TYR A 138 -12.34 -8.74 6.79
N CYS A 139 -11.11 -8.44 6.38
CA CYS A 139 -9.92 -9.22 6.75
C CYS A 139 -9.39 -8.88 8.15
N PHE A 140 -9.87 -7.79 8.76
CA PHE A 140 -9.37 -7.27 10.03
C PHE A 140 -10.37 -7.54 11.16
N LYS A 141 -9.84 -7.91 12.34
CA LYS A 141 -10.63 -8.18 13.56
C LYS A 141 -10.43 -7.12 14.64
N ASN A 142 -9.22 -6.58 14.76
CA ASN A 142 -8.87 -5.50 15.68
C ASN A 142 -8.69 -4.20 14.90
N PHE A 143 -9.21 -3.10 15.44
CA PHE A 143 -9.18 -1.78 14.79
C PHE A 143 -8.47 -0.70 15.62
N GLY A 144 -7.90 -1.04 16.79
CA GLY A 144 -7.24 -0.06 17.66
C GLY A 144 -6.00 0.60 17.03
N ASP A 145 -5.36 -0.10 16.09
CA ASP A 145 -4.16 0.33 15.36
C ASP A 145 -4.36 0.28 13.84
N THR A 146 -5.60 0.18 13.37
CA THR A 146 -5.93 0.01 11.96
C THR A 146 -6.79 1.16 11.46
N LEU A 147 -6.40 1.74 10.33
CA LEU A 147 -7.16 2.73 9.58
C LEU A 147 -7.52 2.20 8.20
N PHE A 148 -8.70 2.58 7.71
CA PHE A 148 -9.15 2.26 6.36
C PHE A 148 -9.17 3.49 5.49
N PHE A 149 -8.60 3.39 4.28
CA PHE A 149 -8.59 4.45 3.28
C PHE A 149 -9.45 4.11 2.07
N ASN A 150 -9.86 5.15 1.34
CA ASN A 150 -10.76 5.04 0.21
C ASN A 150 -9.97 4.83 -1.10
N ALA A 151 -9.54 3.60 -1.36
CA ALA A 151 -8.96 3.24 -2.65
C ALA A 151 -10.00 3.19 -3.77
N ARG A 152 -9.69 3.82 -4.90
CA ARG A 152 -10.51 3.79 -6.11
C ARG A 152 -10.33 2.47 -6.85
N ARG A 153 -11.04 1.43 -6.38
CA ARG A 153 -11.13 0.15 -7.09
C ARG A 153 -12.21 0.22 -8.17
N GLY A 154 -11.82 -0.06 -9.41
CA GLY A 154 -12.73 -0.27 -10.51
C GLY A 154 -13.38 1.00 -11.08
N ASP A 155 -12.69 1.57 -12.02
CA ASP A 155 -13.32 2.31 -13.10
C ASP A 155 -13.00 1.52 -14.38
N PRO A 156 -13.85 1.46 -15.43
CA PRO A 156 -13.41 1.00 -16.75
C PRO A 156 -12.04 1.56 -17.18
N TYR A 157 -11.65 2.75 -16.70
CA TYR A 157 -10.33 3.35 -16.92
C TYR A 157 -9.21 2.82 -16.00
N TYR A 158 -9.46 1.84 -15.12
CA TYR A 158 -8.49 1.38 -14.12
C TYR A 158 -7.19 0.84 -14.74
N PHE A 159 -7.30 0.21 -15.91
CA PHE A 159 -6.17 -0.29 -16.68
C PHE A 159 -5.80 0.63 -17.86
N ASP A 160 -6.41 1.82 -17.92
CA ASP A 160 -6.15 2.86 -18.91
C ASP A 160 -5.29 3.97 -18.30
N GLU A 161 -4.54 4.70 -19.13
CA GLU A 161 -3.66 5.80 -18.71
C GLU A 161 -4.45 6.89 -17.95
N MET A 162 -5.73 7.09 -18.30
CA MET A 162 -6.63 8.03 -17.62
C MET A 162 -6.95 7.62 -16.16
N GLY A 163 -6.70 6.36 -15.78
CA GLY A 163 -6.96 5.82 -14.45
C GLY A 163 -5.85 6.09 -13.43
N ILE A 164 -4.61 6.26 -13.89
CA ILE A 164 -3.44 6.50 -13.05
C ILE A 164 -3.37 8.00 -12.71
N GLN A 165 -3.78 8.35 -11.50
CA GLN A 165 -3.71 9.72 -10.98
C GLN A 165 -3.03 9.73 -9.62
N PHE A 166 -2.62 10.90 -9.15
CA PHE A 166 -1.98 11.06 -7.84
C PHE A 166 -2.90 11.74 -6.83
N SER A 167 -3.09 11.13 -5.66
CA SER A 167 -3.84 11.77 -4.59
C SER A 167 -2.99 12.75 -3.78
N ARG A 168 -3.38 14.03 -3.79
CA ARG A 168 -2.91 15.05 -2.84
C ARG A 168 -3.74 15.10 -1.54
N ASP A 169 -4.82 14.31 -1.47
CA ASP A 169 -5.66 14.15 -0.28
C ASP A 169 -5.99 12.68 -0.04
N PHE A 170 -5.08 12.00 0.64
CA PHE A 170 -5.18 10.58 1.01
C PHE A 170 -6.41 10.27 1.89
N SER A 171 -6.93 11.27 2.62
CA SER A 171 -8.15 11.09 3.43
C SER A 171 -9.43 10.97 2.60
N ASN A 172 -9.38 11.42 1.34
CA ASN A 172 -10.54 11.45 0.46
C ASN A 172 -10.54 10.28 -0.54
N ILE A 173 -9.50 10.19 -1.34
CA ILE A 173 -9.37 9.19 -2.40
C ILE A 173 -7.91 8.77 -2.53
N VAL A 174 -7.69 7.50 -2.83
CA VAL A 174 -6.37 6.92 -3.10
C VAL A 174 -6.44 6.24 -4.46
N TYR A 175 -5.48 6.58 -5.32
CA TYR A 175 -5.38 5.99 -6.65
C TYR A 175 -4.43 4.80 -6.63
N LEU A 176 -4.77 3.78 -7.41
CA LEU A 176 -3.92 2.61 -7.58
C LEU A 176 -2.98 2.88 -8.77
N GLY A 177 -1.89 2.13 -8.84
CA GLY A 177 -0.84 2.35 -9.85
C GLY A 177 -0.05 1.07 -10.12
N SER A 178 -0.74 -0.08 -10.13
CA SER A 178 -0.13 -1.41 -10.33
C SER A 178 0.90 -1.83 -9.27
N THR A 179 1.10 -1.03 -8.22
CA THR A 179 1.98 -1.33 -7.08
C THR A 179 1.53 -0.62 -5.80
N ILE A 180 1.70 -1.29 -4.65
CA ILE A 180 1.40 -0.74 -3.32
C ILE A 180 2.37 0.39 -2.93
N THR A 181 3.59 0.39 -3.46
CA THR A 181 4.58 1.46 -3.21
C THR A 181 4.13 2.81 -3.78
N TYR A 182 3.32 2.81 -4.84
CA TYR A 182 2.68 4.02 -5.38
C TYR A 182 1.63 4.60 -4.42
N ILE A 183 0.92 3.74 -3.69
CA ILE A 183 0.00 4.16 -2.63
C ILE A 183 0.78 4.69 -1.42
N ALA A 184 1.90 4.04 -1.07
CA ALA A 184 2.80 4.53 -0.03
C ALA A 184 3.37 5.92 -0.37
N LEU A 185 3.68 6.19 -1.65
CA LEU A 185 4.10 7.53 -2.12
C LEU A 185 3.01 8.59 -1.90
N GLN A 186 1.74 8.27 -2.18
CA GLN A 186 0.61 9.17 -1.91
C GLN A 186 0.43 9.42 -0.41
N LEU A 187 0.61 8.38 0.43
CA LEU A 187 0.55 8.52 1.88
C LEU A 187 1.71 9.38 2.41
N ALA A 188 2.95 9.10 2.00
CA ALA A 188 4.12 9.86 2.42
C ALA A 188 3.98 11.35 2.05
N TYR A 189 3.49 11.63 0.85
CA TYR A 189 3.14 12.98 0.41
C TYR A 189 2.11 13.61 1.33
N TYR A 190 1.02 12.90 1.62
CA TYR A 190 -0.05 13.41 2.46
C TYR A 190 0.39 13.70 3.90
N LEU A 191 1.29 12.88 4.44
CA LEU A 191 1.90 13.07 5.75
C LEU A 191 2.97 14.16 5.75
N GLY A 192 3.30 14.75 4.60
CA GLY A 192 4.24 15.85 4.47
C GLY A 192 5.72 15.43 4.47
N CYS A 193 6.02 14.15 4.24
CA CYS A 193 7.40 13.67 4.18
C CYS A 193 8.13 14.32 3.00
N ASN A 194 9.36 14.76 3.23
CA ASN A 194 10.25 15.30 2.21
C ASN A 194 11.70 15.29 2.74
N PRO A 195 12.67 14.69 2.03
CA PRO A 195 12.50 13.84 0.84
C PRO A 195 11.86 12.48 1.15
N VAL A 196 11.50 11.72 0.12
CA VAL A 196 11.05 10.32 0.25
C VAL A 196 12.01 9.38 -0.48
N TYR A 197 12.47 8.34 0.19
CA TYR A 197 13.40 7.33 -0.33
C TYR A 197 12.70 6.00 -0.55
N LEU A 198 12.97 5.33 -1.66
CA LEU A 198 12.52 3.97 -1.93
C LEU A 198 13.69 3.00 -1.84
N ILE A 199 13.50 1.90 -1.11
CA ILE A 199 14.43 0.78 -1.00
C ILE A 199 13.67 -0.54 -1.13
N GLY A 200 14.32 -1.63 -1.54
CA GLY A 200 13.65 -2.92 -1.74
C GLY A 200 12.56 -2.90 -2.82
N VAL A 201 12.61 -1.92 -3.73
CA VAL A 201 11.75 -1.81 -4.90
C VAL A 201 12.59 -2.14 -6.12
N ASP A 202 12.86 -3.44 -6.29
CA ASP A 202 13.86 -3.92 -7.23
C ASP A 202 13.43 -3.74 -8.69
N HIS A 203 12.12 -3.73 -8.94
CA HIS A 203 11.50 -3.51 -10.25
C HIS A 203 11.94 -4.45 -11.38
N SER A 204 12.71 -5.51 -11.08
CA SER A 204 13.16 -6.50 -12.06
C SER A 204 12.19 -7.68 -12.17
N TYR A 205 11.59 -8.10 -11.04
CA TYR A 205 10.64 -9.22 -10.90
C TYR A 205 11.12 -10.55 -11.52
N GLY A 206 12.42 -10.65 -11.80
CA GLY A 206 13.12 -11.82 -12.29
C GLY A 206 12.47 -12.53 -13.47
N ALA A 207 12.53 -13.86 -13.44
CA ALA A 207 11.94 -14.71 -14.46
C ALA A 207 10.40 -14.82 -14.36
N LEU A 208 9.79 -14.39 -13.25
CA LEU A 208 8.33 -14.42 -13.10
C LEU A 208 7.64 -13.53 -14.13
N ALA A 209 8.07 -12.28 -14.27
CA ALA A 209 7.50 -11.34 -15.25
C ALA A 209 7.84 -11.71 -16.71
N LYS A 210 8.86 -12.55 -16.94
CA LYS A 210 9.19 -13.08 -18.27
C LYS A 210 8.31 -14.27 -18.66
N ASN A 211 7.96 -15.11 -17.68
CA ASN A 211 7.26 -16.37 -17.91
C ASN A 211 5.74 -16.24 -17.83
N PHE A 212 5.22 -15.19 -17.18
CA PHE A 212 3.79 -14.99 -17.00
C PHE A 212 3.37 -13.57 -17.41
N PRO A 213 2.23 -13.41 -18.10
CA PRO A 213 1.69 -12.08 -18.38
C PRO A 213 1.22 -11.41 -17.09
N PRO A 214 1.17 -10.06 -17.04
CA PRO A 214 0.62 -9.35 -15.89
C PRO A 214 -0.81 -9.80 -15.58
N GLY A 215 -1.12 -9.98 -14.30
CA GLY A 215 -2.40 -10.53 -13.87
C GLY A 215 -2.29 -11.38 -12.62
N LYS A 216 -3.20 -12.34 -12.45
CA LYS A 216 -3.21 -13.26 -11.32
C LYS A 216 -2.79 -14.65 -11.78
N ILE A 217 -1.92 -15.30 -11.01
CA ILE A 217 -1.54 -16.71 -11.19
C ILE A 217 -1.66 -17.44 -9.86
N GLU A 218 -1.84 -18.76 -9.92
CA GLU A 218 -1.69 -19.64 -8.76
C GLU A 218 -0.24 -20.10 -8.64
N VAL A 219 0.26 -20.18 -7.41
CA VAL A 219 1.57 -20.76 -7.12
C VAL A 219 1.44 -22.28 -7.18
N THR A 220 2.13 -22.89 -8.14
CA THR A 220 2.13 -24.32 -8.42
C THR A 220 3.50 -24.92 -8.15
N LYS A 221 3.64 -26.25 -8.15
CA LYS A 221 4.96 -26.88 -7.98
C LYS A 221 5.93 -26.46 -9.08
N GLU A 222 5.42 -26.22 -10.28
CA GLU A 222 6.19 -25.87 -11.48
C GLU A 222 6.75 -24.45 -11.42
N ASN A 223 6.02 -23.50 -10.83
CA ASN A 223 6.45 -22.10 -10.74
C ASN A 223 6.98 -21.69 -9.35
N TYR A 224 6.91 -22.58 -8.35
CA TYR A 224 7.22 -22.25 -6.96
C TYR A 224 8.62 -21.64 -6.81
N GLU A 225 9.65 -22.27 -7.38
CA GLU A 225 11.02 -21.80 -7.25
C GLU A 225 11.23 -20.40 -7.86
N LEU A 226 10.54 -20.08 -8.97
CA LEU A 226 10.56 -18.74 -9.55
C LEU A 226 9.93 -17.70 -8.61
N VAL A 227 8.81 -18.06 -7.97
CA VAL A 227 8.07 -17.18 -7.07
C VAL A 227 8.89 -16.86 -5.80
N ARG A 228 9.60 -17.85 -5.24
CA ARG A 228 10.43 -17.69 -4.03
C ARG A 228 11.57 -16.69 -4.21
N GLN A 229 12.00 -16.45 -5.44
CA GLN A 229 13.07 -15.50 -5.75
C GLN A 229 12.58 -14.04 -5.84
N CYS A 230 11.26 -13.81 -5.85
CA CYS A 230 10.69 -12.48 -6.10
C CYS A 230 10.66 -11.56 -4.87
N HIS A 231 10.87 -12.10 -3.67
CA HIS A 231 10.77 -11.37 -2.41
C HIS A 231 11.97 -11.65 -1.51
N MET A 232 12.24 -10.76 -0.56
CA MET A 232 13.27 -10.96 0.46
C MET A 232 13.05 -12.28 1.22
N ASN A 233 11.84 -12.49 1.75
CA ASN A 233 11.49 -13.76 2.37
C ASN A 233 11.22 -14.82 1.28
N PRO A 234 11.99 -15.91 1.18
CA PRO A 234 11.72 -16.97 0.22
C PRO A 234 10.42 -17.72 0.52
N ASP A 235 9.89 -17.64 1.74
CA ASP A 235 8.65 -18.29 2.16
C ASP A 235 7.44 -17.34 2.11
N TYR A 236 7.60 -16.17 1.46
CA TYR A 236 6.58 -15.13 1.34
C TYR A 236 5.27 -15.60 0.69
N TYR A 237 5.37 -16.59 -0.21
CA TYR A 237 4.24 -17.28 -0.83
C TYR A 237 4.40 -18.79 -0.72
N GLN A 238 3.27 -19.49 -0.68
CA GLN A 238 3.18 -20.94 -0.59
C GLN A 238 2.44 -21.52 -1.80
N ILE A 239 2.65 -22.81 -2.07
CA ILE A 239 1.90 -23.52 -3.12
C ILE A 239 0.39 -23.43 -2.82
N GLY A 240 -0.40 -23.05 -3.83
CA GLY A 240 -1.84 -22.78 -3.75
C GLY A 240 -2.19 -21.31 -3.53
N ASP A 241 -1.22 -20.43 -3.25
CA ASP A 241 -1.49 -19.00 -3.14
C ASP A 241 -1.83 -18.39 -4.51
N VAL A 242 -2.73 -17.40 -4.52
CA VAL A 242 -3.01 -16.59 -5.70
C VAL A 242 -2.25 -15.27 -5.61
N ILE A 243 -1.34 -15.04 -6.54
CA ILE A 243 -0.41 -13.91 -6.51
C ILE A 243 -0.57 -13.01 -7.73
N GLY A 244 -0.15 -11.75 -7.59
CA GLY A 244 -0.09 -10.79 -8.69
C GLY A 244 1.23 -10.90 -9.44
N VAL A 245 1.17 -11.11 -10.75
CA VAL A 245 2.28 -10.84 -11.67
C VAL A 245 2.25 -9.35 -11.99
N PRO A 246 3.34 -8.61 -11.72
CA PRO A 246 3.38 -7.16 -11.82
C PRO A 246 3.26 -6.69 -13.27
N ASN A 247 2.55 -5.57 -13.48
CA ASN A 247 2.58 -4.85 -14.75
C ASN A 247 3.56 -3.68 -14.61
N THR A 248 4.82 -3.89 -15.00
CA THR A 248 5.90 -2.90 -14.85
C THR A 248 5.63 -1.63 -15.66
N SER A 249 5.14 -1.76 -16.90
CA SER A 249 4.78 -0.59 -17.72
C SER A 249 3.73 0.32 -17.07
N LEU A 250 2.71 -0.24 -16.40
CA LEU A 250 1.75 0.58 -15.63
C LEU A 250 2.34 1.12 -14.33
N GLN A 251 3.29 0.40 -13.71
CA GLN A 251 4.01 0.91 -12.53
C GLN A 251 4.90 2.10 -12.91
N ASP A 252 5.62 2.04 -14.03
CA ASP A 252 6.46 3.12 -14.53
C ASP A 252 5.65 4.39 -14.75
N LYS A 253 4.52 4.30 -15.46
CA LYS A 253 3.58 5.42 -15.62
C LYS A 253 3.08 5.97 -14.29
N ALA A 254 2.79 5.10 -13.32
CA ALA A 254 2.40 5.54 -11.99
C ALA A 254 3.53 6.29 -11.27
N TYR A 255 4.77 5.79 -11.36
CA TYR A 255 5.91 6.47 -10.76
C TYR A 255 6.22 7.81 -11.44
N GLU A 256 6.07 7.93 -12.76
CA GLU A 256 6.15 9.22 -13.48
C GLU A 256 5.10 10.22 -12.95
N VAL A 257 3.85 9.78 -12.80
CA VAL A 257 2.77 10.61 -12.23
C VAL A 257 3.07 11.03 -10.78
N ALA A 258 3.70 10.16 -9.98
CA ALA A 258 4.17 10.54 -8.64
C ALA A 258 5.33 11.55 -8.70
N ALA A 259 6.32 11.33 -9.57
CA ALA A 259 7.46 12.22 -9.74
C ALA A 259 7.00 13.65 -10.08
N ASP A 260 6.06 13.77 -11.02
CA ASP A 260 5.46 15.05 -11.40
C ASP A 260 4.71 15.70 -10.24
N ALA A 261 3.91 14.93 -9.50
CA ALA A 261 3.16 15.46 -8.36
C ALA A 261 4.07 15.98 -7.23
N TYR A 262 5.18 15.30 -6.96
CA TYR A 262 6.19 15.72 -5.99
C TYR A 262 6.97 16.94 -6.48
N LYS A 263 7.44 16.92 -7.74
CA LYS A 263 8.16 18.03 -8.36
C LYS A 263 7.35 19.32 -8.36
N GLN A 264 6.07 19.27 -8.76
CA GLN A 264 5.16 20.41 -8.72
C GLN A 264 4.94 20.98 -7.31
N ALA A 265 5.16 20.17 -6.27
CA ALA A 265 5.04 20.57 -4.87
C ALA A 265 6.39 20.98 -4.24
N GLY A 266 7.48 21.02 -5.01
CA GLY A 266 8.83 21.29 -4.50
C GLY A 266 9.33 20.19 -3.54
N ARG A 267 8.96 18.93 -3.80
CA ARG A 267 9.34 17.77 -2.99
C ARG A 267 10.13 16.78 -3.82
N GLU A 268 10.91 15.96 -3.13
CA GLU A 268 11.89 15.07 -3.75
C GLU A 268 11.58 13.60 -3.44
N ILE A 269 11.80 12.76 -4.45
CA ILE A 269 11.76 11.30 -4.35
C ILE A 269 13.10 10.77 -4.85
N TYR A 270 13.69 9.80 -4.15
CA TYR A 270 14.92 9.12 -4.58
C TYR A 270 14.77 7.61 -4.57
N ASN A 271 15.42 6.96 -5.53
CA ASN A 271 15.70 5.53 -5.46
C ASN A 271 17.01 5.33 -4.68
N ALA A 272 16.90 4.75 -3.48
CA ALA A 272 18.03 4.39 -2.63
C ALA A 272 18.27 2.87 -2.58
N GLY A 273 17.54 2.09 -3.39
CA GLY A 273 17.67 0.64 -3.40
C GLY A 273 18.90 0.18 -4.18
N VAL A 274 19.67 -0.74 -3.58
CA VAL A 274 20.73 -1.47 -4.30
C VAL A 274 20.10 -2.40 -5.33
N ASN A 275 20.76 -2.58 -6.48
CA ASN A 275 20.30 -3.45 -7.58
C ASN A 275 18.85 -3.19 -8.07
N SER A 276 18.26 -2.05 -7.74
CA SER A 276 16.94 -1.66 -8.21
C SER A 276 17.01 -1.27 -9.68
N PHE A 277 16.04 -1.69 -10.49
CA PHE A 277 15.81 -1.30 -11.88
C PHE A 277 14.74 -0.20 -12.00
N LEU A 278 14.39 0.45 -10.88
CA LEU A 278 13.45 1.56 -10.87
C LEU A 278 14.16 2.86 -11.29
N ASP A 279 13.98 3.25 -12.54
CA ASP A 279 14.64 4.43 -13.10
C ASP A 279 13.76 5.69 -13.13
N ALA A 280 12.51 5.59 -12.63
CA ALA A 280 11.58 6.72 -12.53
C ALA A 280 12.03 7.82 -11.54
N PHE A 281 13.00 7.54 -10.67
CA PHE A 281 13.49 8.47 -9.64
C PHE A 281 15.02 8.57 -9.67
N PRO A 282 15.61 9.74 -9.37
CA PRO A 282 17.06 9.88 -9.25
C PRO A 282 17.62 8.94 -8.19
N ARG A 283 18.80 8.38 -8.45
CA ARG A 283 19.49 7.48 -7.52
C ARG A 283 20.23 8.25 -6.43
N THR A 284 20.32 7.62 -5.25
CA THR A 284 21.17 8.06 -4.15
C THR A 284 21.72 6.84 -3.42
N ASP A 285 22.88 6.99 -2.77
CA ASP A 285 23.48 5.93 -1.96
C ASP A 285 22.79 5.85 -0.60
N PHE A 286 22.26 4.68 -0.23
CA PHE A 286 21.50 4.53 1.01
C PHE A 286 22.32 4.87 2.25
N ASP A 287 23.57 4.38 2.33
CA ASP A 287 24.42 4.60 3.49
C ASP A 287 24.79 6.08 3.65
N SER A 288 24.94 6.80 2.53
CA SER A 288 25.20 8.24 2.53
C SER A 288 24.09 9.07 3.19
N ILE A 289 22.83 8.58 3.20
CA ILE A 289 21.69 9.30 3.81
C ILE A 289 21.88 9.47 5.33
N PHE A 290 22.59 8.54 5.97
CA PHE A 290 22.77 8.50 7.43
C PHE A 290 24.16 8.94 7.89
N LYS A 291 25.10 9.15 6.95
CA LYS A 291 26.43 9.69 7.26
C LYS A 291 26.29 11.20 7.49
N LYS A 292 26.63 11.63 8.71
CA LYS A 292 26.80 13.05 9.05
C LYS A 292 28.20 13.53 8.71
#